data_AF-A0A5C6AVZ7-F1
#
_entry.id   AF-A0A5C6AVZ7-F1
#
_cell.length_a   1.000
_cell.length_b   1.000
_cell.length_c   1.000
_cell.angle_alpha   90.00
_cell.angle_beta   90.00
_cell.angle_gamma   90.00
#
_symmetry.space_group_name_H-M   'P 1'
#
loop_
_entity.id
_entity.type
_entity.pdbx_description
1 polymer ?
#
loop_
_entity_poly.entity_id
_entity_poly.type
_entity_poly.pdbx_seq_one_letter_code
_entity_poly.pdbx_strand_id
1 'polypeptide(L)'
;MTEITTRFDVLGPLVTDIAPGYDHITRAIGAVMAGWQGTVMLCYLTPKEHLELPNAESVKQGTIAYKISAHASNVARGRQGTQNRNHALSKAHFEFEWNEQFWLSIDPETAQRFHDETLPLDTFKSTHFCSMCGPKYCSMKITEDIRKIAQKKKLVELPTPD
;
A
#
# COMPACT_ATOMS: atom_id res chain seq x y z
N MET A 1 13.10 -17.38 -32.93
CA MET A 1 13.29 -16.59 -31.71
C MET A 1 13.30 -17.56 -30.56
N THR A 2 14.48 -17.88 -30.05
CA THR A 2 14.67 -18.76 -28.90
C THR A 2 13.98 -18.15 -27.68
N GLU A 3 12.91 -18.79 -27.22
CA GLU A 3 12.25 -18.48 -25.96
C GLU A 3 13.26 -18.61 -24.82
N ILE A 4 13.58 -17.49 -24.18
CA ILE A 4 14.32 -17.50 -22.92
C ILE A 4 13.35 -18.04 -21.87
N THR A 5 13.38 -19.36 -21.65
CA THR A 5 12.60 -20.09 -20.63
C THR A 5 13.26 -20.06 -19.25
N THR A 6 14.41 -19.38 -19.10
CA THR A 6 15.10 -19.28 -17.82
C THR A 6 14.31 -18.36 -16.89
N ARG A 7 13.70 -18.95 -15.86
CA ARG A 7 13.07 -18.22 -14.76
C ARG A 7 14.12 -17.34 -14.10
N PHE A 8 13.99 -16.02 -14.26
CA PHE A 8 14.88 -15.07 -13.60
C PHE A 8 14.55 -15.03 -12.12
N ASP A 9 15.48 -15.51 -11.31
CA ASP A 9 15.52 -15.33 -9.87
C ASP A 9 16.41 -14.13 -9.60
N VAL A 10 15.80 -12.94 -9.51
CA VAL A 10 16.57 -11.73 -9.28
C VAL A 10 16.72 -11.57 -7.76
N LEU A 11 17.96 -11.63 -7.31
CA LEU A 11 18.41 -10.87 -6.16
C LEU A 11 18.25 -9.39 -6.58
N GLY A 12 17.00 -8.85 -6.52
CA GLY A 12 16.56 -7.56 -7.09
C GLY A 12 17.62 -6.46 -7.12
N PRO A 13 17.73 -5.61 -8.16
CA PRO A 13 18.82 -4.63 -8.17
C PRO A 13 18.63 -3.62 -7.02
N LEU A 14 19.68 -3.41 -6.23
CA LEU A 14 19.80 -2.21 -5.42
C LEU A 14 19.85 -1.05 -6.41
N VAL A 15 18.88 -0.15 -6.33
CA VAL A 15 18.82 1.00 -7.26
C VAL A 15 19.82 2.10 -6.87
N THR A 16 20.36 2.02 -5.66
CA THR A 16 21.38 2.91 -5.12
C THR A 16 22.07 2.26 -3.92
N ASP A 17 23.36 2.54 -3.74
CA ASP A 17 24.20 1.99 -2.68
C ASP A 17 24.37 2.94 -1.48
N ILE A 18 23.77 4.14 -1.53
CA ILE A 18 24.02 5.21 -0.54
C ILE A 18 23.16 5.11 0.73
N ALA A 19 22.37 4.05 0.90
CA ALA A 19 21.41 3.93 1.99
C ALA A 19 21.48 2.59 2.76
N PRO A 20 22.67 2.17 3.23
CA PRO A 20 22.77 1.02 4.12
C PRO A 20 21.91 1.24 5.38
N GLY A 21 21.24 0.20 5.85
CA GLY A 21 20.17 0.32 6.86
C GLY A 21 18.76 0.44 6.26
N TYR A 22 18.67 0.79 4.97
CA TYR A 22 17.41 0.93 4.23
C TYR A 22 17.39 0.11 2.93
N ASP A 23 18.25 -0.91 2.83
CA ASP A 23 18.40 -1.69 1.60
C ASP A 23 17.14 -2.46 1.19
N HIS A 24 16.31 -2.84 2.16
CA HIS A 24 14.96 -3.36 1.88
C HIS A 24 14.09 -2.38 1.08
N ILE A 25 14.27 -1.06 1.22
CA ILE A 25 13.54 -0.01 0.48
C ILE A 25 14.18 0.22 -0.88
N THR A 26 15.50 0.48 -0.91
CA THR A 26 16.23 0.73 -2.16
C THR A 26 16.00 -0.41 -3.14
N ARG A 27 15.97 -1.63 -2.61
CA ARG A 27 15.76 -2.81 -3.43
C ARG A 27 14.31 -3.14 -3.73
N ALA A 28 13.36 -2.79 -2.87
CA ALA A 28 11.94 -2.93 -3.20
C ALA A 28 11.60 -2.19 -4.51
N ILE A 29 12.22 -1.02 -4.75
CA ILE A 29 12.05 -0.26 -6.00
C ILE A 29 12.53 -1.08 -7.19
N GLY A 30 13.76 -1.60 -7.15
CA GLY A 30 14.31 -2.45 -8.22
C GLY A 30 13.54 -3.75 -8.39
N ALA A 31 13.04 -4.33 -7.30
CA ALA A 31 12.24 -5.54 -7.30
C ALA A 31 10.88 -5.34 -8.01
N VAL A 32 10.22 -4.20 -7.84
CA VAL A 32 9.00 -3.86 -8.59
C VAL A 32 9.28 -3.76 -10.08
N MET A 33 10.37 -3.08 -10.48
CA MET A 33 10.75 -2.95 -11.89
C MET A 33 11.06 -4.32 -12.50
N ALA A 34 11.89 -5.13 -11.83
CA ALA A 34 12.25 -6.46 -12.29
C ALA A 34 11.02 -7.38 -12.36
N GLY A 35 10.16 -7.35 -11.35
CA GLY A 35 8.91 -8.11 -11.29
C GLY A 35 7.94 -7.73 -12.41
N TRP A 36 7.81 -6.44 -12.70
CA TRP A 36 7.00 -5.94 -13.82
C TRP A 36 7.54 -6.44 -15.17
N GLN A 37 8.86 -6.44 -15.35
CA GLN A 37 9.55 -6.92 -16.55
C GLN A 37 9.60 -8.46 -16.68
N GLY A 38 8.98 -9.20 -15.77
CA GLY A 38 8.79 -10.66 -15.93
C GLY A 38 9.58 -11.53 -14.97
N THR A 39 10.31 -10.96 -14.00
CA THR A 39 10.92 -11.72 -12.90
C THR A 39 9.85 -12.52 -12.17
N VAL A 40 10.12 -13.80 -11.89
CA VAL A 40 9.14 -14.73 -11.33
C VAL A 40 9.32 -14.97 -9.84
N MET A 41 10.50 -14.69 -9.31
CA MET A 41 10.81 -14.76 -7.89
C MET A 41 11.66 -13.57 -7.47
N LEU A 42 11.30 -12.96 -6.35
CA LEU A 42 12.03 -11.82 -5.77
C LEU A 42 12.66 -12.29 -4.45
N CYS A 43 13.99 -12.35 -4.41
CA CYS A 43 14.70 -12.63 -3.16
C CYS A 43 14.77 -11.36 -2.30
N TYR A 44 14.19 -11.44 -1.10
CA TYR A 44 14.06 -10.31 -0.19
C TYR A 44 15.42 -9.81 0.34
N LEU A 45 15.45 -8.56 0.78
CA LEU A 45 16.53 -8.02 1.59
C LEU A 45 15.96 -7.51 2.90
N THR A 46 16.74 -7.62 3.96
CA THR A 46 16.41 -7.03 5.24
C THR A 46 17.01 -5.62 5.34
N PRO A 47 16.55 -4.78 6.27
CA PRO A 47 17.21 -3.50 6.57
C PRO A 47 18.70 -3.65 6.92
N LYS A 48 19.11 -4.82 7.42
CA LYS A 48 20.47 -5.09 7.92
C LYS A 48 21.43 -5.65 6.87
N GLU A 49 21.01 -5.74 5.61
CA GLU A 49 21.91 -6.12 4.53
C GLU A 49 23.18 -5.25 4.57
N HIS A 50 24.34 -5.88 4.31
CA HIS A 50 25.67 -5.26 4.37
C HIS A 50 26.12 -4.75 5.74
N LEU A 51 25.33 -4.94 6.80
CA LEU A 51 25.63 -4.44 8.14
C LEU A 51 25.83 -5.58 9.14
N GLU A 52 24.87 -6.50 9.24
CA GLU A 52 24.93 -7.62 10.19
C GLU A 52 23.85 -8.68 9.89
N LEU A 53 23.80 -9.73 10.71
CA LEU A 53 22.74 -10.75 10.60
C LEU A 53 21.36 -10.20 11.02
N PRO A 54 20.28 -10.60 10.31
CA PRO A 54 18.95 -10.10 10.59
C PRO A 54 18.37 -10.65 11.90
N ASN A 55 17.63 -9.81 12.62
CA ASN A 55 16.75 -10.24 13.72
C ASN A 55 15.30 -10.45 13.22
N ALA A 56 14.41 -10.94 14.08
CA ALA A 56 13.02 -11.25 13.71
C ALA A 56 12.29 -10.06 13.09
N GLU A 57 12.46 -8.85 13.63
CA GLU A 57 11.84 -7.64 13.09
C GLU A 57 12.40 -7.28 11.71
N SER A 58 13.72 -7.40 11.51
CA SER A 58 14.36 -7.16 10.21
C SER A 58 13.86 -8.13 9.14
N VAL A 59 13.62 -9.40 9.54
CA VAL A 59 13.00 -10.41 8.68
C VAL A 59 11.55 -10.05 8.35
N LYS A 60 10.75 -9.59 9.33
CA LYS A 60 9.38 -9.12 9.10
C LYS A 60 9.37 -7.97 8.08
N GLN A 61 10.17 -6.93 8.31
CA GLN A 61 10.25 -5.76 7.42
C GLN A 61 10.65 -6.11 5.99
N GLY A 62 11.69 -6.92 5.81
CA GLY A 62 12.09 -7.39 4.49
C GLY A 62 10.98 -8.20 3.80
N THR A 63 10.29 -9.07 4.55
CA THR A 63 9.21 -9.91 4.01
C THR A 63 8.02 -9.06 3.55
N ILE A 64 7.63 -8.06 4.35
CA ILE A 64 6.52 -7.17 4.02
C ILE A 64 6.86 -6.31 2.81
N ALA A 65 8.06 -5.72 2.76
CA ALA A 65 8.53 -4.92 1.62
C ALA A 65 8.47 -5.71 0.29
N TYR A 66 8.83 -6.99 0.33
CA TYR A 66 8.82 -7.84 -0.86
C TYR A 66 7.45 -8.40 -1.22
N LYS A 67 6.56 -8.63 -0.24
CA LYS A 67 5.14 -8.90 -0.52
C LYS A 67 4.48 -7.72 -1.22
N ILE A 68 4.77 -6.50 -0.79
CA ILE A 68 4.32 -5.26 -1.45
C ILE A 68 4.89 -5.21 -2.87
N SER A 69 6.20 -5.43 -3.03
CA SER A 69 6.87 -5.37 -4.34
C SER A 69 6.31 -6.40 -5.33
N ALA A 70 6.08 -7.63 -4.87
CA ALA A 70 5.48 -8.68 -5.67
C ALA A 70 4.03 -8.34 -6.07
N HIS A 71 3.21 -7.85 -5.13
CA HIS A 71 1.84 -7.42 -5.41
C HIS A 71 1.80 -6.26 -6.41
N ALA A 72 2.61 -5.22 -6.20
CA ALA A 72 2.71 -4.07 -7.10
C ALA A 72 3.16 -4.49 -8.52
N SER A 73 4.13 -5.40 -8.62
CA SER A 73 4.56 -5.99 -9.89
C SER A 73 3.41 -6.72 -10.60
N ASN A 74 2.62 -7.49 -9.85
CA ASN A 74 1.48 -8.23 -10.40
C ASN A 74 0.36 -7.30 -10.88
N VAL A 75 0.12 -6.21 -10.14
CA VAL A 75 -0.81 -5.13 -10.53
C VAL A 75 -0.34 -4.45 -11.81
N ALA A 76 0.93 -4.06 -11.90
CA ALA A 76 1.50 -3.42 -13.10
C ALA A 76 1.47 -4.32 -14.34
N ARG A 77 1.53 -5.64 -14.15
CA ARG A 77 1.38 -6.65 -15.21
C ARG A 77 -0.09 -6.93 -15.59
N GLY A 78 -1.05 -6.34 -14.89
CA GLY A 78 -2.47 -6.60 -15.13
C GLY A 78 -2.88 -8.05 -14.85
N ARG A 79 -2.23 -8.74 -13.90
CA ARG A 79 -2.60 -10.14 -13.59
C ARG A 79 -4.02 -10.18 -13.01
N GLN A 80 -4.82 -11.14 -13.47
CA GLN A 80 -6.22 -11.26 -13.09
C GLN A 80 -6.39 -11.34 -11.56
N GLY A 81 -7.37 -10.61 -11.03
CA GLY A 81 -7.74 -10.60 -9.61
C GLY A 81 -6.83 -9.77 -8.69
N THR A 82 -5.68 -9.29 -9.15
CA THR A 82 -4.75 -8.49 -8.32
C THR A 82 -5.35 -7.17 -7.84
N GLN A 83 -6.14 -6.51 -8.69
CA GLN A 83 -6.79 -5.25 -8.33
C GLN A 83 -7.92 -5.42 -7.31
N ASN A 84 -8.48 -6.62 -7.15
CA ASN A 84 -9.65 -6.83 -6.28
C ASN A 84 -9.35 -6.44 -4.83
N ARG A 85 -8.18 -6.84 -4.31
CA ARG A 85 -7.75 -6.47 -2.95
C ARG A 85 -7.53 -4.96 -2.81
N ASN A 86 -6.94 -4.31 -3.83
CA ASN A 86 -6.74 -2.86 -3.84
C ASN A 86 -8.07 -2.12 -3.79
N HIS A 87 -9.04 -2.53 -4.61
CA HIS A 87 -10.37 -1.93 -4.66
C HIS A 87 -11.13 -2.16 -3.35
N ALA A 88 -11.09 -3.36 -2.79
CA ALA A 88 -11.74 -3.66 -1.50
C ALA A 88 -11.18 -2.79 -0.38
N LEU A 89 -9.85 -2.68 -0.28
CA LEU A 89 -9.19 -1.86 0.74
C LEU A 89 -9.44 -0.37 0.53
N SER A 90 -9.43 0.10 -0.72
CA SER A 90 -9.75 1.50 -1.05
C SER A 90 -11.21 1.86 -0.79
N LYS A 91 -12.12 0.90 -0.97
CA LYS A 91 -13.52 1.04 -0.57
C LYS A 91 -13.65 1.15 0.95
N ALA A 92 -13.02 0.25 1.70
CA ALA A 92 -12.99 0.29 3.16
C ALA A 92 -12.40 1.61 3.69
N HIS A 93 -11.33 2.12 3.06
CA HIS A 93 -10.76 3.45 3.36
C HIS A 93 -11.81 4.56 3.20
N PHE A 94 -12.53 4.57 2.08
CA PHE A 94 -13.49 5.62 1.76
C PHE A 94 -14.75 5.56 2.65
N GLU A 95 -15.19 4.35 3.00
CA GLU A 95 -16.37 4.10 3.83
C GLU A 95 -16.05 4.14 5.34
N PHE A 96 -14.80 4.39 5.72
CA PHE A 96 -14.32 4.41 7.11
C PHE A 96 -14.54 3.09 7.87
N GLU A 97 -14.53 1.98 7.14
CA GLU A 97 -14.60 0.62 7.70
C GLU A 97 -13.22 0.20 8.21
N TRP A 98 -12.79 0.78 9.33
CA TRP A 98 -11.43 0.65 9.88
C TRP A 98 -10.99 -0.80 10.07
N ASN A 99 -11.86 -1.64 10.63
CA ASN A 99 -11.53 -3.05 10.87
C ASN A 99 -11.34 -3.84 9.57
N GLU A 100 -12.17 -3.58 8.56
CA GLU A 100 -12.04 -4.18 7.24
C GLU A 100 -10.75 -3.70 6.55
N GLN A 101 -10.43 -2.41 6.66
CA GLN A 101 -9.18 -1.83 6.17
C GLN A 101 -7.96 -2.53 6.80
N PHE A 102 -7.93 -2.73 8.13
CA PHE A 102 -6.83 -3.42 8.79
C PHE A 102 -6.72 -4.86 8.32
N TRP A 103 -7.85 -5.59 8.29
CA TRP A 103 -7.89 -6.99 7.88
C TRP A 103 -7.42 -7.21 6.43
N LEU A 104 -7.81 -6.30 5.52
CA LEU A 104 -7.40 -6.36 4.11
C LEU A 104 -5.93 -5.94 3.90
N SER A 105 -5.29 -5.27 4.85
CA SER A 105 -3.91 -4.81 4.72
C SER A 105 -2.89 -5.97 4.73
N ILE A 106 -1.66 -5.72 4.26
CA ILE A 106 -0.61 -6.76 4.23
C ILE A 106 -0.10 -7.12 5.63
N ASP A 107 -0.17 -6.16 6.57
CA ASP A 107 0.22 -6.34 7.98
C ASP A 107 -0.85 -5.70 8.90
N PRO A 108 -1.95 -6.44 9.17
CA PRO A 108 -3.09 -5.92 9.94
C PRO A 108 -2.71 -5.40 11.33
N GLU A 109 -1.80 -6.10 12.00
CA GLU A 109 -1.32 -5.76 13.34
C GLU A 109 -0.67 -4.37 13.36
N THR A 110 0.24 -4.10 12.41
CA THR A 110 0.91 -2.80 12.30
C THR A 110 -0.07 -1.70 11.90
N ALA A 111 -0.98 -1.98 10.97
CA ALA A 111 -1.98 -1.00 10.54
C ALA A 111 -2.89 -0.56 11.70
N GLN A 112 -3.37 -1.52 12.50
CA GLN A 112 -4.18 -1.25 13.69
C GLN A 112 -3.37 -0.51 14.75
N ARG A 113 -2.14 -0.96 15.04
CA ARG A 113 -1.26 -0.32 16.03
C ARG A 113 -1.02 1.16 15.72
N PHE A 114 -0.69 1.50 14.48
CA PHE A 114 -0.44 2.89 14.08
C PHE A 114 -1.69 3.79 14.17
N HIS A 115 -2.87 3.25 13.89
CA HIS A 115 -4.11 3.98 14.13
C HIS A 115 -4.30 4.23 15.65
N ASP A 116 -4.10 3.18 16.45
CA ASP A 116 -4.42 3.15 17.88
C ASP A 116 -3.42 3.93 18.74
N GLU A 117 -2.23 4.22 18.24
CA GLU A 117 -1.25 5.12 18.87
C GLU A 117 -1.84 6.50 19.19
N THR A 118 -2.79 6.97 18.39
CA THR A 118 -3.45 8.28 18.59
C THR A 118 -4.94 8.17 18.90
N LEU A 119 -5.61 7.12 18.43
CA LEU A 119 -7.05 6.90 18.59
C LEU A 119 -7.33 5.49 19.15
N PRO A 120 -6.96 5.21 20.42
CA PRO A 120 -6.95 3.85 20.96
C PRO A 120 -8.33 3.29 21.28
N LEU A 121 -9.33 4.14 21.52
CA LEU A 121 -10.67 3.67 21.88
C LEU A 121 -11.36 3.03 20.67
N ASP A 122 -12.07 1.92 20.91
CA ASP A 122 -12.82 1.19 19.87
C ASP A 122 -13.88 2.06 19.18
N THR A 123 -14.39 3.08 19.87
CA THR A 123 -15.33 4.05 19.29
C THR A 123 -14.75 4.79 18.08
N PHE A 124 -13.41 4.97 18.01
CA PHE A 124 -12.77 5.60 16.88
C PHE A 124 -12.76 4.72 15.62
N LYS A 125 -12.95 3.40 15.75
CA LYS A 125 -13.08 2.47 14.62
C LYS A 125 -14.41 2.61 13.87
N SER A 126 -15.31 3.47 14.35
CA SER A 126 -16.54 3.86 13.66
C SER A 126 -16.55 5.34 13.28
N THR A 127 -15.42 6.06 13.45
CA THR A 127 -15.35 7.49 13.14
C THR A 127 -14.95 7.76 11.70
N HIS A 128 -15.55 8.80 11.12
CA HIS A 128 -15.33 9.21 9.74
C HIS A 128 -14.13 10.16 9.60
N PHE A 129 -13.04 9.89 10.34
CA PHE A 129 -11.79 10.64 10.27
C PHE A 129 -10.65 9.87 10.95
N CYS A 130 -9.41 10.25 10.64
CA CYS A 130 -8.22 9.85 11.41
C CYS A 130 -7.59 11.06 12.10
N SER A 131 -6.57 10.81 12.92
CA SER A 131 -5.81 11.86 13.62
C SER A 131 -5.09 12.84 12.69
N MET A 132 -4.78 12.45 11.43
CA MET A 132 -4.07 13.35 10.49
C MET A 132 -4.87 14.59 10.12
N CYS A 133 -6.17 14.47 9.83
CA CYS A 133 -7.01 15.59 9.38
C CYS A 133 -8.09 15.99 10.41
N GLY A 134 -8.39 15.11 11.36
CA GLY A 134 -9.46 15.30 12.32
C GLY A 134 -10.86 15.37 11.68
N PRO A 135 -11.89 15.66 12.49
CA PRO A 135 -13.30 15.50 12.09
C PRO A 135 -13.81 16.54 11.08
N LYS A 136 -13.10 17.67 10.93
CA LYS A 136 -13.53 18.82 10.12
C LYS A 136 -12.86 18.89 8.75
N TYR A 137 -11.65 18.35 8.60
CA TYR A 137 -10.83 18.53 7.39
C TYR A 137 -10.55 17.22 6.65
N CYS A 138 -11.21 16.11 7.01
CA CYS A 138 -11.07 14.86 6.29
C CYS A 138 -11.67 14.97 4.87
N SER A 139 -10.83 14.82 3.84
CA SER A 139 -11.22 14.93 2.43
C SER A 139 -12.26 13.90 2.01
N MET A 140 -12.17 12.67 2.49
CA MET A 140 -13.12 11.60 2.16
C MET A 140 -14.51 11.90 2.73
N LYS A 141 -14.57 12.35 3.99
CA LYS A 141 -15.82 12.78 4.64
C LYS A 141 -16.46 13.96 3.92
N ILE A 142 -15.67 14.98 3.59
CA ILE A 142 -16.16 16.15 2.82
C ILE A 142 -16.72 15.69 1.47
N THR A 143 -16.04 14.75 0.80
CA THR A 143 -16.51 14.18 -0.48
C THR A 143 -17.84 13.44 -0.30
N GLU A 144 -17.99 12.66 0.77
CA GLU A 144 -19.23 11.97 1.09
C GLU A 144 -20.39 12.95 1.35
N ASP A 145 -20.14 14.01 2.12
CA ASP A 145 -21.12 15.07 2.39
C ASP A 145 -21.54 15.79 1.10
N ILE A 146 -20.59 16.11 0.21
CA ILE A 146 -20.88 16.70 -1.10
C ILE A 146 -21.74 15.75 -1.95
N ARG A 147 -21.43 14.44 -1.98
CA ARG A 147 -22.24 13.45 -2.70
C ARG A 147 -23.66 13.38 -2.16
N LYS A 148 -23.84 13.43 -0.84
CA LYS A 148 -25.17 13.46 -0.19
C LYS A 148 -25.94 14.74 -0.53
N ILE A 149 -25.26 15.90 -0.59
CA ILE A 149 -25.88 17.18 -0.98
C ILE A 149 -26.31 17.14 -2.45
N ALA A 150 -25.44 16.65 -3.34
CA ALA A 150 -25.71 16.53 -4.78
C ALA A 150 -26.89 15.60 -5.10
N GLN A 151 -27.10 14.54 -4.31
CA GLN A 151 -28.26 13.66 -4.46
C GLN A 151 -29.57 14.31 -4.00
N LYS A 152 -29.52 15.20 -2.99
CA LYS A 152 -30.70 15.82 -2.38
C LYS A 152 -31.12 17.13 -3.05
N LYS A 153 -30.19 17.87 -3.66
CA LYS A 153 -30.43 19.18 -4.27
C LYS A 153 -30.11 19.13 -5.76
N LYS A 154 -30.93 19.80 -6.57
CA LYS A 154 -30.59 20.05 -7.98
C LYS A 154 -29.34 20.95 -7.99
N LEU A 155 -28.22 20.41 -8.44
CA LEU A 155 -26.97 21.17 -8.59
C LEU A 155 -27.20 22.30 -9.59
N VAL A 156 -26.61 23.47 -9.31
CA VAL A 156 -26.60 24.59 -10.25
C VAL A 156 -25.49 24.34 -11.25
N GLU A 157 -25.83 24.25 -12.54
CA GLU A 157 -24.84 24.21 -13.61
C GLU A 157 -24.17 25.58 -13.70
N LEU A 158 -22.84 25.59 -13.55
CA LEU A 158 -22.05 26.78 -13.82
C LEU A 158 -21.79 26.86 -15.33
N PRO A 159 -21.84 28.05 -15.94
CA PRO A 159 -21.43 28.21 -17.32
C PRO A 159 -19.97 27.76 -17.48
N THR A 160 -19.71 26.88 -18.44
CA THR A 160 -18.34 26.52 -18.81
C THR A 160 -17.66 27.78 -19.35
N PRO A 161 -16.48 28.17 -18.82
CA PRO A 161 -15.72 29.26 -19.41
C PRO A 161 -15.32 28.87 -20.83
N ASP A 162 -15.57 29.77 -21.78
CA ASP A 162 -15.13 29.67 -23.18
C ASP A 162 -13.60 29.60 -23.29
#